data_AF-R6X5Q7-F1
#
_entry.id   AF-R6X5Q7-F1
#
_cell.length_a   1.000
_cell.length_b   1.000
_cell.length_c   1.000
_cell.angle_alpha   90.00
_cell.angle_beta   90.00
_cell.angle_gamma   90.00
#
_symmetry.space_group_name_H-M   'P 1'
#
loop_
_entity.id
_entity.type
_entity.pdbx_description
1 polymer ?
#
loop_
_entity_poly.entity_id
_entity_poly.type
_entity_poly.pdbx_seq_one_letter_code
_entity_poly.pdbx_strand_id
1 'polypeptide(L)'
;MAKHPLWKDEYWLLLLQLYQKKPMGVKPLYSKGMVDLSLELHIAPEYLHEQMFKLRLVTPRIKRLWEHYGDNPKKLARQIHLLKDMEGYGNATAFYQGVEIKESFEHDWEPLEAEPSLTPVKLIIILDLYFQLTPITMVPETPEIIDLAKLIKTTPDTIVEAMNVYQICDPYLNRNDVVISKLIDACSEIWQRYGNGNPDKLYKLANDLKEYFK
;
A
#
# COMPACT_ATOMS: atom_id res chain seq x y z
N MET A 1 3.52 17.87 -17.01
CA MET A 1 3.13 16.48 -16.74
C MET A 1 1.76 16.24 -17.34
N ALA A 2 1.61 15.20 -18.15
CA ALA A 2 0.30 14.81 -18.68
C ALA A 2 -0.64 14.45 -17.53
N LYS A 3 -1.93 14.77 -17.68
CA LYS A 3 -2.98 14.40 -16.71
C LYS A 3 -3.10 12.86 -16.72
N HIS A 4 -3.13 12.22 -15.55
CA HIS A 4 -3.32 10.76 -15.49
C HIS A 4 -4.66 10.41 -16.14
N PRO A 5 -4.76 9.34 -16.96
CA PRO A 5 -5.97 9.04 -17.74
C PRO A 5 -7.25 8.96 -16.90
N LEU A 6 -7.15 8.38 -15.71
CA LEU A 6 -8.28 8.22 -14.77
C LEU A 6 -8.56 9.46 -13.91
N TRP A 7 -7.70 10.48 -13.93
CA TRP A 7 -7.83 11.62 -13.02
C TRP A 7 -8.96 12.57 -13.44
N LYS A 8 -9.95 12.73 -12.56
CA LYS A 8 -11.06 13.69 -12.69
C LYS A 8 -10.85 14.88 -11.74
N ASP A 9 -11.30 16.07 -12.14
CA ASP A 9 -11.08 17.29 -11.33
C ASP A 9 -11.90 17.27 -10.03
N GLU A 10 -12.99 16.53 -9.99
CA GLU A 10 -13.82 16.34 -8.80
C GLU A 10 -13.08 15.60 -7.68
N TYR A 11 -12.04 14.82 -8.01
CA TYR A 11 -11.21 14.09 -7.02
C TYR A 11 -10.37 15.02 -6.14
N TRP A 12 -10.26 16.30 -6.47
CA TRP A 12 -9.71 17.32 -5.55
C TRP A 12 -10.49 17.38 -4.23
N LEU A 13 -11.79 17.10 -4.25
CA LEU A 13 -12.61 17.09 -3.03
C LEU A 13 -12.19 15.95 -2.10
N LEU A 14 -11.93 14.77 -2.66
CA LEU A 14 -11.48 13.59 -1.91
C LEU A 14 -10.11 13.83 -1.28
N LEU A 15 -9.16 14.38 -2.06
CA LEU A 15 -7.83 14.74 -1.55
C LEU A 15 -7.90 15.84 -0.49
N LEU A 16 -8.75 16.85 -0.67
CA LEU A 16 -8.94 17.90 0.33
C LEU A 16 -9.49 17.33 1.64
N GLN A 17 -10.50 16.46 1.57
CA GLN A 17 -11.05 15.80 2.75
C GLN A 17 -9.96 14.99 3.47
N LEU A 18 -9.17 14.22 2.73
CA LEU A 18 -8.07 13.46 3.29
C LEU A 18 -7.00 14.37 3.91
N TYR A 19 -6.64 15.47 3.25
CA TYR A 19 -5.69 16.48 3.74
C TYR A 19 -6.15 17.13 5.05
N GLN A 20 -7.45 17.38 5.21
CA GLN A 20 -8.05 17.99 6.40
C GLN A 20 -8.16 17.03 7.60
N LYS A 21 -8.11 15.70 7.40
CA LYS A 21 -8.10 14.74 8.53
C LYS A 21 -6.90 15.03 9.42
N LYS A 22 -7.03 14.90 10.74
CA LYS A 22 -5.91 15.14 11.67
C LYS A 22 -4.84 14.03 11.55
N PRO A 23 -3.53 14.34 11.69
CA PRO A 23 -2.96 15.69 11.65
C PRO A 23 -3.11 16.30 10.25
N MET A 24 -3.56 17.56 10.18
CA MET A 24 -3.83 18.22 8.90
C MET A 24 -2.56 18.37 8.07
N GLY A 25 -2.64 18.07 6.77
CA GLY A 25 -1.49 18.14 5.87
C GLY A 25 -1.46 17.04 4.82
N VAL A 26 -0.36 17.03 4.06
CA VAL A 26 -0.04 15.92 3.16
C VAL A 26 0.16 14.66 3.99
N LYS A 27 -0.53 13.59 3.61
CA LYS A 27 -0.45 12.29 4.27
C LYS A 27 0.75 11.50 3.76
N PRO A 28 1.32 10.59 4.57
CA PRO A 28 2.30 9.63 4.08
C PRO A 28 1.80 8.90 2.83
N LEU A 29 2.73 8.54 1.94
CA LEU A 29 2.46 7.93 0.64
C LEU A 29 1.54 6.71 0.76
N TYR A 30 1.83 5.79 1.67
CA TYR A 30 0.99 4.60 1.91
C TYR A 30 0.19 4.70 3.22
N SER A 31 -0.15 5.91 3.67
CA SER A 31 -1.12 6.05 4.77
C SER A 31 -2.45 5.38 4.40
N LYS A 32 -3.16 4.83 5.40
CA LYS A 32 -4.42 4.11 5.18
C LYS A 32 -5.39 4.82 4.24
N GLY A 33 -5.66 6.10 4.52
CA GLY A 33 -6.59 6.88 3.69
C GLY A 33 -6.10 7.16 2.27
N MET A 34 -4.78 7.20 2.03
CA MET A 34 -4.23 7.36 0.68
C MET A 34 -4.38 6.07 -0.12
N VAL A 35 -4.04 4.93 0.48
CA VAL A 35 -4.16 3.62 -0.17
C VAL A 35 -5.62 3.26 -0.43
N ASP A 36 -6.50 3.42 0.57
CA ASP A 36 -7.94 3.15 0.41
C ASP A 36 -8.53 3.99 -0.74
N LEU A 37 -8.13 5.27 -0.84
CA LEU A 37 -8.54 6.14 -1.94
C LEU A 37 -7.91 5.75 -3.29
N SER A 38 -6.67 5.25 -3.27
CA SER A 38 -5.97 4.78 -4.47
C SER A 38 -6.67 3.57 -5.08
N LEU A 39 -7.04 2.61 -4.24
CA LEU A 39 -7.82 1.43 -4.61
C LEU A 39 -9.22 1.82 -5.10
N GLU A 40 -9.88 2.76 -4.41
CA GLU A 40 -11.21 3.26 -4.80
C GLU A 40 -11.20 3.95 -6.18
N LEU A 41 -10.10 4.61 -6.55
CA LEU A 41 -9.99 5.37 -7.80
C LEU A 41 -9.24 4.61 -8.91
N HIS A 42 -8.66 3.45 -8.61
CA HIS A 42 -7.71 2.74 -9.47
C HIS A 42 -6.54 3.63 -9.94
N ILE A 43 -6.05 4.50 -9.05
CA ILE A 43 -4.92 5.41 -9.30
C ILE A 43 -3.86 5.16 -8.25
N ALA A 44 -2.64 4.87 -8.68
CA ALA A 44 -1.54 4.53 -7.78
C ALA A 44 -1.28 5.63 -6.72
N PRO A 45 -0.92 5.27 -5.47
CA PRO A 45 -0.72 6.20 -4.37
C PRO A 45 0.26 7.35 -4.67
N GLU A 46 1.29 7.11 -5.48
CA GLU A 46 2.30 8.08 -5.86
C GLU A 46 1.67 9.28 -6.56
N TYR A 47 0.75 9.03 -7.49
CA TYR A 47 0.09 10.10 -8.23
C TYR A 47 -0.85 10.91 -7.33
N LEU A 48 -1.62 10.24 -6.47
CA LEU A 48 -2.52 10.91 -5.53
C LEU A 48 -1.75 11.74 -4.50
N HIS A 49 -0.62 11.22 -4.01
CA HIS A 49 0.27 11.91 -3.10
C HIS A 49 0.88 13.16 -3.75
N GLU A 50 1.33 13.08 -5.01
CA GLU A 50 1.78 14.24 -5.79
C GLU A 50 0.66 15.28 -5.97
N GLN A 51 -0.58 14.86 -6.23
CA GLN A 51 -1.71 15.80 -6.31
C GLN A 51 -1.98 16.44 -4.95
N MET A 52 -1.92 15.68 -3.86
CA MET A 52 -2.13 16.20 -2.52
C MET A 52 -1.09 17.27 -2.15
N PHE A 53 0.17 17.12 -2.56
CA PHE A 53 1.18 18.17 -2.39
C PHE A 53 0.77 19.51 -3.00
N LYS A 54 0.06 19.49 -4.14
CA LYS A 54 -0.39 20.71 -4.80
C LYS A 54 -1.45 21.47 -4.01
N LEU A 55 -2.12 20.84 -3.03
CA LEU A 55 -3.03 21.54 -2.11
C LEU A 55 -2.31 22.61 -1.25
N ARG A 56 -0.99 22.51 -1.11
CA ARG A 56 -0.14 23.51 -0.44
C ARG A 56 0.16 24.72 -1.33
N LEU A 57 -0.07 24.62 -2.65
CA LEU A 57 0.27 25.67 -3.60
C LEU A 57 -0.82 26.75 -3.62
N VAL A 58 -0.37 28.01 -3.72
CA VAL A 58 -1.22 29.20 -3.69
C VAL A 58 -1.73 29.53 -5.11
N THR A 59 -2.26 28.53 -5.82
CA THR A 59 -2.82 28.73 -7.17
C THR A 59 -4.28 29.21 -7.09
N PRO A 60 -4.79 29.97 -8.08
CA PRO A 60 -6.17 30.46 -8.05
C PRO A 60 -7.22 29.34 -7.90
N ARG A 61 -7.02 28.18 -8.54
CA ARG A 61 -7.92 27.03 -8.41
C ARG A 61 -7.94 26.47 -7.00
N ILE A 62 -6.76 26.26 -6.41
CA ILE A 62 -6.62 25.72 -5.06
C ILE A 62 -7.17 26.72 -4.02
N LYS A 63 -6.95 28.04 -4.21
CA LYS A 63 -7.58 29.07 -3.36
C LYS A 63 -9.10 28.96 -3.36
N ARG A 64 -9.74 28.91 -4.52
CA ARG A 64 -11.21 28.76 -4.63
C ARG A 64 -11.69 27.47 -3.96
N LEU A 65 -10.96 26.38 -4.12
CA LEU A 65 -11.26 25.10 -3.48
C LEU A 65 -11.27 25.24 -1.94
N TRP A 66 -10.23 25.86 -1.38
CA TRP A 66 -10.12 26.15 0.05
C TRP A 66 -11.18 27.14 0.54
N GLU A 67 -11.45 28.22 -0.18
CA GLU A 67 -12.50 29.19 0.17
C GLU A 67 -13.89 28.55 0.21
N HIS A 68 -14.17 27.58 -0.67
CA HIS A 68 -15.49 26.95 -0.75
C HIS A 68 -15.71 25.81 0.25
N TYR A 69 -14.67 25.09 0.64
CA TYR A 69 -14.76 23.85 1.43
C TYR A 69 -13.88 23.80 2.67
N GLY A 70 -12.85 24.66 2.76
CA GLY A 70 -11.85 24.70 3.82
C GLY A 70 -12.44 24.70 5.22
N ASP A 71 -13.36 25.63 5.46
CA ASP A 71 -14.01 25.82 6.77
C ASP A 71 -15.38 25.14 6.87
N ASN A 72 -15.78 24.38 5.84
CA ASN A 72 -17.12 23.79 5.72
C ASN A 72 -17.07 22.26 5.51
N PRO A 73 -16.59 21.48 6.50
CA PRO A 73 -16.41 20.03 6.36
C PRO A 73 -17.71 19.28 6.07
N LYS A 74 -18.86 19.74 6.61
CA LYS A 74 -20.17 19.16 6.32
C LYS A 74 -20.57 19.32 4.84
N LYS A 75 -20.29 20.49 4.25
CA LYS A 75 -20.54 20.76 2.84
C LYS A 75 -19.64 19.91 1.95
N LEU A 76 -18.36 19.81 2.30
CA LEU A 76 -17.40 18.95 1.61
C LEU A 76 -17.84 17.48 1.64
N ALA A 77 -18.21 16.96 2.81
CA ALA A 77 -18.68 15.59 2.96
C ALA A 77 -19.95 15.31 2.13
N ARG A 78 -20.92 16.24 2.12
CA ARG A 78 -22.12 16.13 1.29
C ARG A 78 -21.78 16.05 -0.21
N GLN A 79 -20.87 16.89 -0.69
CA GLN A 79 -20.48 16.87 -2.11
C GLN A 79 -19.71 15.61 -2.48
N ILE A 80 -18.87 15.10 -1.59
CA ILE A 80 -18.17 13.83 -1.78
C ILE A 80 -19.17 12.67 -1.84
N HIS A 81 -20.20 12.67 -0.99
CA HIS A 81 -21.25 11.66 -1.05
C HIS A 81 -21.94 11.67 -2.42
N LEU A 82 -22.36 12.85 -2.89
CA LEU A 82 -22.96 12.99 -4.23
C LEU A 82 -22.01 12.51 -5.33
N LEU A 83 -20.72 12.82 -5.24
CA LEU A 83 -19.71 12.36 -6.21
C LEU A 83 -19.59 10.83 -6.23
N LYS A 84 -19.63 10.18 -5.06
CA LYS A 84 -19.54 8.72 -4.94
C LYS A 84 -20.80 8.02 -5.47
N ASP A 85 -21.95 8.68 -5.40
CA ASP A 85 -23.22 8.16 -5.93
C ASP A 85 -23.35 8.30 -7.47
N MET A 86 -22.46 9.06 -8.12
CA MET A 86 -22.49 9.25 -9.56
C MET A 86 -22.01 8.01 -10.32
N GLU A 87 -22.73 7.67 -11.39
CA GLU A 87 -22.35 6.58 -12.29
C GLU A 87 -20.96 6.82 -12.91
N GLY A 88 -20.10 5.80 -12.87
CA GLY A 88 -18.72 5.90 -13.37
C GLY A 88 -17.72 6.52 -12.39
N TYR A 89 -18.08 6.69 -11.12
CA TYR A 89 -17.12 6.94 -10.04
C TYR A 89 -16.24 5.69 -9.81
N GLY A 90 -14.92 5.89 -9.68
CA GLY A 90 -13.97 4.79 -9.46
C GLY A 90 -13.97 3.70 -10.53
N ASN A 91 -14.47 3.96 -11.74
CA ASN A 91 -14.71 2.88 -12.70
C ASN A 91 -13.49 2.65 -13.60
N ALA A 92 -12.68 1.65 -13.28
CA ALA A 92 -11.57 1.16 -14.09
C ALA A 92 -12.04 0.44 -15.38
N THR A 93 -13.20 -0.24 -15.35
CA THR A 93 -13.64 -1.12 -16.44
C THR A 93 -13.82 -0.45 -17.80
N ALA A 94 -14.11 0.86 -17.84
CA ALA A 94 -14.24 1.61 -19.08
C ALA A 94 -12.89 1.85 -19.81
N PHE A 95 -11.76 1.71 -19.12
CA PHE A 95 -10.43 1.96 -19.68
C PHE A 95 -9.65 0.67 -20.03
N TYR A 96 -9.85 -0.42 -19.28
CA TYR A 96 -9.14 -1.69 -19.48
C TYR A 96 -9.76 -2.61 -20.55
N GLN A 97 -10.77 -2.17 -21.30
CA GLN A 97 -11.24 -2.90 -22.48
C GLN A 97 -10.15 -2.92 -23.56
N GLY A 98 -9.37 -4.00 -23.60
CA GLY A 98 -8.46 -4.33 -24.71
C GLY A 98 -6.97 -3.99 -24.52
N VAL A 99 -6.50 -3.73 -23.29
CA VAL A 99 -5.07 -3.53 -23.00
C VAL A 99 -4.54 -4.68 -22.15
N GLU A 100 -3.43 -5.29 -22.56
CA GLU A 100 -2.70 -6.29 -21.77
C GLU A 100 -2.38 -5.71 -20.38
N ILE A 101 -2.92 -6.34 -19.35
CA ILE A 101 -2.79 -5.94 -17.95
C ILE A 101 -1.35 -6.22 -17.53
N LYS A 102 -0.50 -5.19 -17.52
CA LYS A 102 0.64 -5.19 -16.59
C LYS A 102 0.03 -5.25 -15.19
N GLU A 103 0.44 -6.23 -14.39
CA GLU A 103 0.00 -6.41 -13.00
C GLU A 103 -0.17 -5.05 -12.32
N SER A 104 -1.40 -4.72 -11.95
CA SER A 104 -1.72 -3.44 -11.34
C SER A 104 -1.22 -3.41 -9.90
N PHE A 105 -0.91 -2.22 -9.39
CA PHE A 105 -0.51 -2.05 -7.99
C PHE A 105 -1.55 -2.57 -6.99
N GLU A 106 -2.80 -2.74 -7.42
CA GLU A 106 -3.90 -3.23 -6.58
C GLU A 106 -3.66 -4.66 -6.13
N HIS A 107 -3.02 -5.49 -6.96
CA HIS A 107 -2.71 -6.88 -6.64
C HIS A 107 -1.86 -7.00 -5.38
N ASP A 108 -0.96 -6.03 -5.13
CA ASP A 108 -0.12 -6.04 -3.94
C ASP A 108 -0.93 -5.88 -2.63
N TRP A 109 -2.17 -5.41 -2.73
CA TRP A 109 -3.09 -5.20 -1.61
C TRP A 109 -4.16 -6.29 -1.49
N GLU A 110 -4.24 -7.22 -2.44
CA GLU A 110 -5.18 -8.33 -2.42
C GLU A 110 -4.74 -9.41 -1.41
N PRO A 111 -5.68 -10.00 -0.65
CA PRO A 111 -5.39 -11.17 0.16
C PRO A 111 -4.90 -12.34 -0.68
N LEU A 112 -3.89 -13.07 -0.18
CA LEU A 112 -3.41 -14.27 -0.84
C LEU A 112 -4.48 -15.37 -0.77
N GLU A 113 -4.71 -16.10 -1.86
CA GLU A 113 -5.69 -17.20 -1.89
C GLU A 113 -5.36 -18.29 -0.86
N ALA A 114 -4.08 -18.64 -0.73
CA ALA A 114 -3.60 -19.67 0.18
C ALA A 114 -3.60 -19.24 1.66
N GLU A 115 -3.43 -17.94 1.94
CA GLU A 115 -3.39 -17.38 3.29
C GLU A 115 -3.99 -15.97 3.31
N PRO A 116 -5.32 -15.85 3.43
CA PRO A 116 -6.00 -14.56 3.34
C PRO A 116 -5.63 -13.55 4.44
N SER A 117 -4.94 -13.98 5.50
CA SER A 117 -4.38 -13.05 6.49
C SER A 117 -3.16 -12.28 5.94
N LEU A 118 -2.57 -12.71 4.83
CA LEU A 118 -1.44 -12.08 4.16
C LEU A 118 -1.87 -11.38 2.86
N THR A 119 -1.10 -10.37 2.49
CA THR A 119 -1.11 -9.72 1.17
C THR A 119 0.34 -9.63 0.69
N PRO A 120 0.61 -9.40 -0.61
CA PRO A 120 1.98 -9.16 -1.08
C PRO A 120 2.67 -8.00 -0.33
N VAL A 121 1.98 -6.90 -0.02
CA VAL A 121 2.51 -5.82 0.85
C VAL A 121 3.00 -6.34 2.20
N LYS A 122 2.24 -7.22 2.85
CA LYS A 122 2.67 -7.81 4.13
C LYS A 122 3.91 -8.67 3.95
N LEU A 123 4.00 -9.43 2.86
CA LEU A 123 5.18 -10.22 2.53
C LEU A 123 6.43 -9.36 2.27
N ILE A 124 6.29 -8.19 1.64
CA ILE A 124 7.40 -7.21 1.47
C ILE A 124 7.90 -6.75 2.85
N ILE A 125 6.97 -6.42 3.75
CA ILE A 125 7.32 -5.98 5.10
C ILE A 125 8.00 -7.11 5.90
N ILE A 126 7.54 -8.36 5.74
CA ILE A 126 8.16 -9.52 6.39
C ILE A 126 9.55 -9.78 5.81
N LEU A 127 9.76 -9.59 4.51
CA LEU A 127 11.07 -9.72 3.86
C LEU A 127 12.09 -8.69 4.40
N ASP A 128 11.65 -7.45 4.64
CA ASP A 128 12.47 -6.44 5.31
C ASP A 128 12.92 -6.91 6.71
N LEU A 129 12.00 -7.46 7.51
CA LEU A 129 12.34 -7.98 8.83
C LEU A 129 13.24 -9.23 8.74
N TYR A 130 13.04 -10.09 7.74
CA TYR A 130 13.88 -11.26 7.47
C TYR A 130 15.36 -10.86 7.34
N PHE A 131 15.67 -9.80 6.59
CA PHE A 131 17.05 -9.32 6.44
C PHE A 131 17.65 -8.67 7.70
N GLN A 132 16.82 -8.31 8.69
CA GLN A 132 17.26 -7.72 9.94
C GLN A 132 17.51 -8.77 11.03
N LEU A 133 16.96 -9.97 10.88
CA LEU A 133 17.07 -11.05 11.86
C LEU A 133 18.10 -12.10 11.45
N THR A 134 18.66 -12.77 12.45
CA THR A 134 19.46 -13.98 12.21
C THR A 134 18.55 -15.22 12.14
N PRO A 135 18.85 -16.25 11.34
CA PRO A 135 17.99 -17.43 11.22
C PRO A 135 17.60 -18.10 12.53
N ILE A 136 18.50 -18.14 13.53
CA ILE A 136 18.24 -18.74 14.85
C ILE A 136 17.21 -17.96 15.68
N THR A 137 17.01 -16.67 15.38
CA THR A 137 16.05 -15.79 16.04
C THR A 137 14.73 -15.66 15.29
N MET A 138 14.54 -16.37 14.17
CA MET A 138 13.27 -16.35 13.42
C MET A 138 12.25 -17.32 14.05
N VAL A 139 11.84 -17.02 15.28
CA VAL A 139 10.89 -17.83 16.08
C VAL A 139 9.73 -16.97 16.60
N PRO A 140 8.54 -17.55 16.87
CA PRO A 140 7.33 -16.79 17.23
C PRO A 140 7.48 -15.89 18.46
N GLU A 141 8.38 -16.24 19.38
CA GLU A 141 8.63 -15.53 20.63
C GLU A 141 9.51 -14.29 20.48
N THR A 142 10.12 -14.09 19.29
CA THR A 142 11.02 -12.95 19.04
C THR A 142 10.23 -11.62 19.09
N PRO A 143 10.65 -10.65 19.91
CA PRO A 143 9.91 -9.39 20.11
C PRO A 143 9.57 -8.66 18.81
N GLU A 144 10.50 -8.58 17.87
CA GLU A 144 10.34 -7.92 16.57
C GLU A 144 9.26 -8.60 15.72
N ILE A 145 9.14 -9.93 15.80
CA ILE A 145 8.11 -10.71 15.11
C ILE A 145 6.75 -10.49 15.76
N ILE A 146 6.68 -10.48 17.09
CA ILE A 146 5.44 -10.22 17.84
C ILE A 146 4.91 -8.82 17.52
N ASP A 147 5.77 -7.82 17.53
CA ASP A 147 5.39 -6.43 17.27
C ASP A 147 4.96 -6.24 15.82
N LEU A 148 5.66 -6.88 14.87
CA LEU A 148 5.25 -6.85 13.47
C LEU A 148 3.88 -7.54 13.28
N ALA A 149 3.66 -8.70 13.89
CA ALA A 149 2.40 -9.44 13.81
C ALA A 149 1.21 -8.58 14.28
N LYS A 150 1.36 -7.87 15.40
CA LYS A 150 0.35 -6.93 15.90
C LYS A 150 0.11 -5.78 14.90
N LEU A 151 1.17 -5.20 14.36
CA LEU A 151 1.08 -4.08 13.41
C LEU A 151 0.31 -4.50 12.15
N ILE A 152 0.75 -5.53 11.45
CA ILE A 152 0.16 -5.96 10.17
C ILE A 152 -1.06 -6.88 10.35
N LYS A 153 -1.52 -7.09 11.59
CA LYS A 153 -2.72 -7.86 11.94
C LYS A 153 -2.66 -9.30 11.39
N THR A 154 -1.63 -10.03 11.79
CA THR A 154 -1.46 -11.47 11.55
C THR A 154 -0.89 -12.14 12.80
N THR A 155 -0.54 -13.42 12.75
CA THR A 155 0.09 -14.12 13.88
C THR A 155 1.62 -14.19 13.73
N PRO A 156 2.37 -14.29 14.85
CA PRO A 156 3.80 -14.57 14.80
C PRO A 156 4.14 -15.84 14.01
N ASP A 157 3.34 -16.90 14.16
CA ASP A 157 3.53 -18.17 13.43
C ASP A 157 3.45 -17.98 11.91
N THR A 158 2.48 -17.19 11.41
CA THR A 158 2.35 -16.90 9.98
C THR A 158 3.56 -16.12 9.46
N ILE A 159 4.12 -15.19 10.25
CA ILE A 159 5.35 -14.46 9.88
C ILE A 159 6.54 -15.42 9.82
N VAL A 160 6.69 -16.29 10.80
CA VAL A 160 7.78 -17.30 10.85
C VAL A 160 7.66 -18.28 9.69
N GLU A 161 6.46 -18.69 9.31
CA GLU A 161 6.23 -19.52 8.11
C GLU A 161 6.76 -18.82 6.85
N ALA A 162 6.41 -17.55 6.63
CA ALA A 162 6.92 -16.78 5.51
C ALA A 162 8.45 -16.62 5.54
N MET A 163 9.04 -16.36 6.71
CA MET A 163 10.50 -16.30 6.88
C MET A 163 11.19 -17.63 6.58
N ASN A 164 10.59 -18.76 6.99
CA ASN A 164 11.12 -20.08 6.65
C ASN A 164 11.11 -20.33 5.14
N VAL A 165 10.10 -19.83 4.43
CA VAL A 165 10.06 -19.88 2.97
C VAL A 165 11.13 -18.98 2.33
N TYR A 166 11.35 -17.77 2.86
CA TYR A 166 12.43 -16.91 2.38
C TYR A 166 13.82 -17.52 2.56
N GLN A 167 14.04 -18.31 3.62
CA GLN A 167 15.31 -19.04 3.79
C GLN A 167 15.58 -20.07 2.70
N ILE A 168 14.56 -20.56 2.00
CA ILE A 168 14.71 -21.45 0.82
C ILE A 168 15.05 -20.63 -0.42
N CYS A 169 14.47 -19.44 -0.53
CA CYS A 169 14.72 -18.52 -1.63
C CYS A 169 16.12 -17.90 -1.56
N ASP A 170 16.67 -17.80 -0.34
CA ASP A 170 17.96 -17.19 -0.06
C ASP A 170 19.14 -18.05 -0.56
N PRO A 171 19.85 -17.61 -1.62
CA PRO A 171 20.96 -18.38 -2.20
C PRO A 171 22.16 -18.50 -1.26
N TYR A 172 22.23 -17.72 -0.18
CA TYR A 172 23.31 -17.79 0.81
C TYR A 172 23.06 -18.85 1.88
N LEU A 173 21.83 -19.36 2.00
CA LEU A 173 21.50 -20.45 2.89
C LEU A 173 21.47 -21.77 2.12
N ASN A 174 22.47 -22.62 2.37
CA ASN A 174 22.51 -23.98 1.81
C ASN A 174 21.51 -24.90 2.53
N ARG A 175 20.21 -24.67 2.34
CA ARG A 175 19.15 -25.55 2.85
C ARG A 175 18.77 -26.58 1.79
N ASN A 176 19.04 -27.85 2.09
CA ASN A 176 18.61 -28.99 1.28
C ASN A 176 17.22 -29.53 1.70
N ASP A 177 16.56 -28.85 2.64
CA ASP A 177 15.29 -29.30 3.19
C ASP A 177 14.13 -28.89 2.29
N VAL A 178 13.29 -29.87 1.93
CA VAL A 178 12.04 -29.65 1.21
C VAL A 178 11.02 -29.08 2.20
N VAL A 179 10.85 -27.77 2.23
CA VAL A 179 9.72 -27.15 2.93
C VAL A 179 8.52 -27.19 1.97
N ILE A 180 7.41 -27.78 2.43
CA ILE A 180 6.13 -27.69 1.75
C ILE A 180 5.34 -26.59 2.46
N SER A 181 5.29 -25.40 1.86
CA SER A 181 4.44 -24.32 2.33
C SER A 181 3.57 -23.81 1.19
N LYS A 182 2.34 -23.46 1.53
CA LYS A 182 1.38 -22.82 0.64
C LYS A 182 1.77 -21.38 0.25
N LEU A 183 2.80 -20.83 0.90
CA LEU A 183 3.31 -19.48 0.64
C LEU A 183 4.47 -19.45 -0.36
N ILE A 184 4.95 -20.61 -0.85
CA ILE A 184 6.15 -20.71 -1.69
C ILE A 184 6.06 -19.78 -2.91
N ASP A 185 4.96 -19.83 -3.65
CA ASP A 185 4.84 -19.06 -4.89
C ASP A 185 4.84 -17.55 -4.62
N ALA A 186 4.01 -17.09 -3.68
CA ALA A 186 3.92 -15.67 -3.31
C ALA A 186 5.22 -15.13 -2.71
N CYS A 187 5.87 -15.86 -1.80
CA CYS A 187 7.17 -15.46 -1.25
C CYS A 187 8.26 -15.47 -2.33
N SER A 188 8.25 -16.45 -3.25
CA SER A 188 9.22 -16.50 -4.35
C SER A 188 9.09 -15.29 -5.26
N GLU A 189 7.87 -14.87 -5.59
CA GLU A 189 7.61 -13.68 -6.39
C GLU A 189 8.14 -12.40 -5.70
N ILE A 190 7.86 -12.24 -4.42
CA ILE A 190 8.38 -11.13 -3.61
C ILE A 190 9.91 -11.16 -3.53
N TRP A 191 10.49 -12.34 -3.38
CA TRP A 191 11.94 -12.52 -3.39
C TRP A 191 12.55 -12.12 -4.74
N GLN A 192 11.95 -12.53 -5.87
CA GLN A 192 12.43 -12.12 -7.19
C GLN A 192 12.37 -10.60 -7.39
N ARG A 193 11.33 -9.95 -6.86
CA ARG A 193 11.18 -8.48 -6.93
C ARG A 193 12.17 -7.72 -6.05
N TYR A 194 12.45 -8.19 -4.83
CA TYR A 194 13.15 -7.40 -3.81
C TYR A 194 14.34 -8.08 -3.13
N GLY A 195 14.39 -9.41 -3.10
CA GLY A 195 15.37 -10.20 -2.33
C GLY A 195 16.82 -10.00 -2.79
N ASN A 196 17.05 -9.82 -4.09
CA ASN A 196 18.38 -9.53 -4.65
C ASN A 196 18.63 -8.02 -4.85
N GLY A 197 17.72 -7.17 -4.36
CA GLY A 197 17.76 -5.72 -4.53
C GLY A 197 18.69 -5.00 -3.56
N ASN A 198 18.59 -3.67 -3.53
CA ASN A 198 19.30 -2.86 -2.53
C ASN A 198 18.53 -2.89 -1.19
N PRO A 199 19.13 -3.36 -0.08
CA PRO A 199 18.47 -3.44 1.23
C PRO A 199 17.91 -2.11 1.73
N ASP A 200 18.60 -0.98 1.50
CA ASP A 200 18.13 0.34 1.92
C ASP A 200 16.84 0.75 1.20
N LYS A 201 16.68 0.33 -0.06
CA LYS A 201 15.46 0.59 -0.83
C LYS A 201 14.30 -0.23 -0.28
N LEU A 202 14.53 -1.50 0.04
CA LEU A 202 13.54 -2.37 0.66
C LEU A 202 13.15 -1.85 2.05
N TYR A 203 14.11 -1.49 2.88
CA TYR A 203 13.88 -0.91 4.20
C TYR A 203 13.02 0.36 4.13
N LYS A 204 13.35 1.27 3.21
CA LYS A 204 12.54 2.48 3.00
C LYS A 204 11.11 2.14 2.56
N LEU A 205 10.96 1.27 1.57
CA LEU A 205 9.65 0.85 1.07
C LEU A 205 8.83 0.19 2.17
N ALA A 206 9.40 -0.75 2.92
CA ALA A 206 8.72 -1.44 4.01
C ALA A 206 8.28 -0.47 5.11
N ASN A 207 9.09 0.53 5.46
CA ASN A 207 8.69 1.56 6.42
C ASN A 207 7.57 2.47 5.88
N ASP A 208 7.63 2.85 4.61
CA ASP A 208 6.55 3.61 3.98
C ASP A 208 5.25 2.79 3.97
N LEU A 209 5.31 1.48 3.64
CA LEU A 209 4.16 0.57 3.63
C LEU A 209 3.59 0.30 5.03
N LYS A 210 4.42 0.26 6.08
CA LYS A 210 3.98 0.12 7.49
C LYS A 210 3.03 1.24 7.91
N GLU A 211 3.09 2.43 7.30
CA GLU A 211 2.15 3.54 7.55
C GLU A 211 0.69 3.20 7.25
N TYR A 212 0.41 2.20 6.40
CA TYR A 212 -0.95 1.74 6.12
C TYR A 212 -1.60 1.08 7.35
N PHE A 213 -0.78 0.44 8.18
CA PHE A 213 -1.23 -0.40 9.29
C PHE A 213 -1.23 0.31 10.65
N LYS A 214 -0.67 1.52 10.72
CA LYS A 214 -0.71 2.39 11.90
C LYS A 214 -2.08 3.06 12.06
#